data_AF-A0A4Y7RNC3-F1
#
_entry.id   AF-A0A4Y7RNC3-F1
#
_cell.length_a   1.000
_cell.length_b   1.000
_cell.length_c   1.000
_cell.angle_alpha   90.00
_cell.angle_beta   90.00
_cell.angle_gamma   90.00
#
_symmetry.space_group_name_H-M   'P 1'
#
loop_
_entity.id
_entity.type
_entity.pdbx_description
1 polymer ?
#
loop_
_entity_poly.entity_id
_entity_poly.type
_entity_poly.pdbx_seq_one_letter_code
_entity_poly.pdbx_strand_id
1 'polypeptide(L)'
;MSGPESGDIIYFVDEGFNATHGDSLPTYGGYADTSVSPIFIAAGAGFKKGVFVDRVIRQVDVAPTMAILGGVRFPAQCEGAPVYQIFDEDI
;
A
#
# COMPACT_ATOMS: atom_id res chain seq x y z
N MET A 1 -8.65 -4.88 11.29
CA MET A 1 -8.66 -5.59 12.60
C MET A 1 -9.77 -6.62 12.57
N SER A 2 -9.44 -7.88 12.34
CA SER A 2 -10.45 -8.95 12.22
C SER A 2 -9.91 -10.35 12.60
N GLY A 3 -8.68 -10.42 13.11
CA GLY A 3 -8.07 -11.69 13.50
C GLY A 3 -8.38 -12.04 14.96
N PRO A 4 -8.21 -13.31 15.37
CA PRO A 4 -8.41 -13.73 16.77
C PRO A 4 -7.50 -13.00 17.77
N GLU A 5 -6.36 -12.51 17.30
CA GLU A 5 -5.40 -11.71 18.09
C GLU A 5 -5.73 -10.20 18.12
N SER A 6 -6.83 -9.77 17.48
CA SER A 6 -7.26 -8.37 17.53
C SER A 6 -8.03 -8.10 18.82
N GLY A 7 -7.70 -7.01 19.50
CA GLY A 7 -8.45 -6.55 20.69
C GLY A 7 -9.91 -6.23 20.35
N ASP A 8 -10.76 -6.27 21.37
CA ASP A 8 -12.21 -6.03 21.29
C ASP A 8 -12.61 -4.58 21.56
N ILE A 9 -11.66 -3.74 21.99
CA ILE A 9 -11.87 -2.31 22.25
C ILE A 9 -11.16 -1.48 21.16
N ILE A 10 -11.92 -0.57 20.55
CA ILE A 10 -11.39 0.43 19.62
C ILE A 10 -11.49 1.80 20.30
N TYR A 11 -10.38 2.53 20.30
CA TYR A 11 -10.33 3.93 20.72
C TYR A 11 -9.71 4.76 19.60
N PHE A 12 -10.06 6.03 19.57
CA PHE A 12 -9.49 7.01 18.65
C PHE A 12 -8.80 8.08 19.50
N VAL A 13 -7.62 8.50 19.07
CA VAL A 13 -6.91 9.62 19.68
C VAL A 13 -6.91 10.80 18.74
N ASP A 14 -6.82 11.99 19.32
CA ASP A 14 -6.67 13.21 18.53
C ASP A 14 -5.34 13.20 17.78
N GLU A 15 -5.29 13.86 16.62
CA GLU A 15 -4.10 13.89 15.78
C GLU A 15 -2.90 14.47 16.55
N GLY A 16 -1.73 13.83 16.44
CA GLY A 16 -0.52 14.20 17.17
C GLY A 16 -0.35 13.50 18.53
N PHE A 17 -1.37 12.82 19.03
CA PHE A 17 -1.28 11.90 20.17
C PHE A 17 -1.19 10.43 19.76
N ASN A 18 -1.16 10.15 18.45
CA ASN A 18 -0.96 8.82 17.90
C ASN A 18 0.43 8.26 18.27
N ALA A 19 0.49 6.95 18.42
CA ALA A 19 1.74 6.22 18.35
C ALA A 19 2.26 6.25 16.90
N THR A 20 3.38 6.95 16.68
CA THR A 20 4.00 7.25 15.37
C THR A 20 3.72 6.21 14.26
N HIS A 21 4.47 5.12 14.16
CA HIS A 21 4.26 4.10 13.12
C HIS A 21 2.99 3.24 13.35
N GLY A 22 2.37 3.32 14.52
CA GLY A 22 1.23 2.49 14.89
C GLY A 22 -0.06 2.93 14.21
N ASP A 23 -0.57 4.08 14.63
CA ASP A 23 -1.92 4.56 14.30
C ASP A 23 -1.94 5.96 13.68
N SER A 24 -0.76 6.54 13.39
CA SER A 24 -0.71 7.84 12.72
C SER A 24 -1.21 7.75 11.27
N LEU A 25 -1.83 8.83 10.80
CA LEU A 25 -2.25 8.94 9.41
C LEU A 25 -1.04 9.02 8.47
N PRO A 26 -1.13 8.49 7.23
CA PRO A 26 -0.04 8.59 6.25
C PRO A 26 0.32 10.03 5.85
N THR A 27 -0.53 11.01 6.16
CA THR A 27 -0.28 12.44 5.91
C THR A 27 0.46 13.12 7.06
N TYR A 28 0.70 12.42 8.18
CA TYR A 28 1.35 12.97 9.35
C TYR A 28 2.85 13.18 9.14
N GLY A 29 3.33 14.39 9.46
CA GLY A 29 4.76 14.73 9.54
C GLY A 29 5.30 14.50 10.95
N GLY A 30 6.36 13.71 11.05
CA GLY A 30 7.06 13.40 12.29
C GLY A 30 8.19 14.38 12.64
N TYR A 31 8.86 14.12 13.77
CA TYR A 31 10.02 14.89 14.21
C TYR A 31 11.19 14.78 13.23
N ALA A 32 12.05 15.81 13.15
CA ALA A 32 13.25 15.83 12.29
C ALA A 32 12.94 15.50 10.81
N ASP A 33 11.87 16.09 10.28
CA ASP A 33 11.44 15.94 8.88
C ASP A 33 11.18 14.48 8.47
N THR A 34 10.78 13.65 9.44
CA THR A 34 10.39 12.26 9.18
C THR A 34 8.92 12.16 8.80
N SER A 35 8.53 11.04 8.20
CA SER A 35 7.13 10.76 7.87
C SER A 35 6.86 9.26 7.96
N VAL A 36 5.61 8.91 8.25
CA VAL A 36 5.07 7.55 8.12
C VAL A 36 4.36 7.34 6.78
N SER A 37 4.40 8.31 5.87
CA SER A 37 3.90 8.16 4.50
C SER A 37 4.61 6.99 3.81
N PRO A 38 3.87 6.00 3.29
CA PRO A 38 4.49 4.93 2.53
C PRO A 38 4.98 5.45 1.19
N ILE A 39 6.05 4.84 0.67
CA ILE A 39 6.59 5.08 -0.66
C ILE A 39 6.45 3.80 -1.48
N PHE A 40 5.99 3.93 -2.72
CA PHE A 40 5.94 2.83 -3.69
C PHE A 40 6.71 3.20 -4.95
N ILE A 41 7.68 2.35 -5.32
CA ILE A 41 8.48 2.48 -6.55
C ILE A 41 8.54 1.11 -7.19
N ALA A 42 8.18 1.03 -8.47
CA ALA A 42 8.27 -0.18 -9.29
C ALA A 42 9.28 0.04 -10.42
N ALA A 43 10.16 -0.93 -10.63
CA ALA A 43 11.16 -0.91 -11.69
C ALA A 43 11.52 -2.33 -12.12
N GLY A 44 11.79 -2.52 -13.41
CA GLY A 44 12.12 -3.82 -13.98
C GLY A 44 11.34 -4.11 -15.26
N ALA A 45 11.42 -5.36 -15.72
CA ALA A 45 10.63 -5.85 -16.86
C ALA A 45 9.14 -5.90 -16.48
N GLY A 46 8.26 -5.58 -17.43
CA GLY A 46 6.82 -5.54 -17.19
C GLY A 46 6.31 -4.22 -16.62
N PHE A 47 7.19 -3.22 -16.40
CA PHE A 47 6.81 -1.92 -15.87
C PHE A 47 7.14 -0.77 -16.83
N LYS A 48 6.22 0.18 -16.94
CA LYS A 48 6.45 1.46 -17.62
C LYS A 48 7.59 2.22 -16.97
N LYS A 49 8.40 2.89 -17.78
CA LYS A 49 9.55 3.67 -17.33
C LYS A 49 9.19 5.15 -17.18
N GLY A 50 9.62 5.76 -16.08
CA GLY A 50 9.52 7.20 -15.86
C GLY A 50 8.09 7.74 -15.73
N VAL A 51 7.14 6.89 -15.31
CA VAL A 51 5.74 7.28 -15.11
C VAL A 51 5.46 7.59 -13.64
N PHE A 52 4.65 8.60 -13.42
CA PHE A 52 3.98 8.87 -12.15
C PHE A 52 2.49 8.60 -12.33
N VAL A 53 1.85 8.03 -11.32
CA VAL A 53 0.42 7.67 -11.39
C VAL A 53 -0.36 8.41 -10.31
N ASP A 54 -1.56 8.88 -10.65
CA ASP A 54 -2.43 9.60 -9.72
C ASP A 54 -3.21 8.67 -8.79
N ARG A 55 -3.33 7.39 -9.16
CA ARG A 55 -4.03 6.39 -8.35
C ARG A 55 -3.29 6.21 -7.02
N VAL A 56 -4.01 6.32 -5.91
CA VAL A 56 -3.51 5.90 -4.60
C VAL A 56 -3.31 4.38 -4.61
N ILE A 57 -2.05 3.96 -4.61
CA ILE A 57 -1.67 2.55 -4.51
C ILE A 57 -1.65 2.14 -3.04
N ARG A 58 -2.43 1.11 -2.70
CA ARG A 58 -2.46 0.54 -1.35
C ARG A 58 -1.54 -0.66 -1.27
N GLN A 59 -1.02 -0.97 -0.08
CA GLN A 59 -0.20 -2.16 0.16
C GLN A 59 -0.85 -3.48 -0.32
N VAL A 60 -2.18 -3.56 -0.27
CA VAL A 60 -2.95 -4.74 -0.71
C VAL A 60 -2.96 -4.92 -2.23
N ASP A 61 -2.61 -3.88 -3.00
CA ASP A 61 -2.51 -3.94 -4.46
C ASP A 61 -1.21 -4.62 -4.92
N VAL A 62 -0.20 -4.72 -4.05
CA VAL A 62 1.12 -5.25 -4.42
C VAL A 62 1.03 -6.73 -4.80
N ALA A 63 0.37 -7.55 -3.97
CA ALA A 63 0.25 -8.98 -4.23
C ALA A 63 -0.41 -9.33 -5.57
N PRO A 64 -1.60 -8.78 -5.94
CA PRO A 64 -2.17 -9.05 -7.25
C PRO A 64 -1.34 -8.45 -8.40
N THR A 65 -0.69 -7.29 -8.22
CA THR A 65 0.21 -6.72 -9.24
C THR A 65 1.38 -7.65 -9.55
N MET A 66 2.02 -8.21 -8.52
CA MET A 66 3.13 -9.15 -8.71
C MET A 66 2.67 -10.49 -9.29
N ALA A 67 1.44 -10.92 -9.02
CA ALA A 67 0.90 -12.15 -9.60
C ALA A 67 0.81 -12.09 -11.13
N ILE A 68 0.43 -10.93 -11.68
CA ILE A 68 0.45 -10.68 -13.13
C ILE A 68 1.86 -10.85 -13.69
N LEU A 69 2.83 -10.14 -13.12
CA LEU A 69 4.22 -10.16 -13.59
C LEU A 69 4.87 -11.54 -13.46
N GLY A 70 4.50 -12.28 -12.41
CA GLY A 70 4.95 -13.65 -12.20
C GLY A 70 4.25 -14.69 -13.06
N GLY A 71 3.18 -14.32 -13.79
CA GLY A 71 2.36 -15.27 -14.53
C GLY A 71 1.69 -16.33 -13.65
N VAL A 72 1.35 -15.97 -12.40
CA VAL A 72 0.76 -16.88 -11.41
C VAL A 72 -0.67 -16.49 -11.07
N ARG A 73 -1.41 -17.42 -10.47
CA ARG A 73 -2.78 -17.18 -10.00
C ARG A 73 -2.79 -16.06 -8.94
N PHE A 74 -3.79 -15.18 -9.00
CA PHE A 74 -4.05 -14.20 -7.95
C PHE A 74 -4.31 -14.84 -6.57
N PRO A 75 -4.01 -14.13 -5.47
CA PRO A 75 -4.46 -14.57 -4.15
C PRO A 75 -5.98 -14.75 -4.13
N ALA A 76 -6.48 -15.87 -3.59
CA ALA A 76 -7.91 -16.17 -3.62
C ALA A 76 -8.76 -15.16 -2.84
N GLN A 77 -8.16 -14.47 -1.88
CA GLN A 77 -8.79 -13.48 -1.01
C GLN A 77 -8.08 -12.13 -1.13
N CYS A 78 -7.62 -11.75 -2.33
CA CYS A 78 -7.05 -10.42 -2.53
C CYS A 78 -8.13 -9.34 -2.39
N GLU A 79 -7.88 -8.35 -1.53
CA GLU A 79 -8.73 -7.15 -1.42
C GLU A 79 -8.31 -6.05 -2.38
N GLY A 80 -7.02 -6.00 -2.73
CA GLY A 80 -6.48 -5.04 -3.68
C GLY A 80 -6.70 -5.46 -5.13
N ALA A 81 -6.39 -4.53 -6.04
CA ALA A 81 -6.42 -4.78 -7.48
C ALA A 81 -5.00 -4.65 -8.06
N PRO A 82 -4.69 -5.32 -9.19
CA PRO A 82 -3.47 -5.01 -9.93
C PRO A 82 -3.37 -3.52 -10.24
N VAL A 83 -2.17 -2.97 -10.15
CA VAL A 83 -1.92 -1.57 -10.53
C VAL A 83 -1.76 -1.50 -12.05
N TYR A 84 -2.87 -1.60 -12.78
CA TYR A 84 -2.87 -1.65 -14.26
C TYR A 84 -2.09 -0.50 -14.92
N GLN A 85 -2.08 0.67 -14.29
CA GLN A 85 -1.45 1.89 -14.80
C GLN A 85 0.07 1.77 -14.98
N ILE A 86 0.73 0.87 -14.23
CA ILE A 86 2.20 0.77 -14.23
C ILE A 86 2.74 -0.33 -15.15
N PHE A 87 1.90 -1.18 -15.76
CA PHE A 87 2.35 -2.20 -16.71
C PHE A 87 2.71 -1.58 -18.06
N ASP A 88 3.78 -2.08 -18.69
CA ASP A 88 4.25 -1.66 -20.02
C ASP A 88 3.44 -2.25 -21.18
N GLU A 89 2.67 -3.30 -20.91
CA GLU A 89 1.68 -3.90 -21.83
C GLU A 89 0.25 -3.66 -21.33
N ASP A 90 -0.73 -3.81 -22.23
CA ASP A 90 -2.14 -3.80 -21.86
C ASP A 90 -2.51 -5.16 -21.25
N ILE A 91 -3.09 -5.13 -20.03
CA ILE A 91 -3.37 -6.32 -19.21
C ILE A 91 -4.84 -6.34 -18.77
#